data_AF-A0A3D1ITS1-F1
#
_entry.id   AF-A0A3D1ITS1-F1
#
_cell.length_a   1.000
_cell.length_b   1.000
_cell.length_c   1.000
_cell.angle_alpha   90.00
_cell.angle_beta   90.00
_cell.angle_gamma   90.00
#
_symmetry.space_group_name_H-M   'P 1'
#
loop_
_entity.id
_entity.type
_entity.pdbx_description
1 polymer ?
#
loop_
_entity_poly.entity_id
_entity_poly.type
_entity_poly.pdbx_seq_one_letter_code
_entity_poly.pdbx_strand_id
1 'polypeptide(L)' 'MVANEKLYFFCKDGNTLVLKADGSQTVVAENNLTVEGTLYGVALVDHCIVARSGRELICIHQKTKHKN' A
#
# COMPACT_ATOMS: atom_id res chain seq x y z
N MET A 1 6.54 -5.44 -2.38
CA MET A 1 7.13 -4.24 -3.01
C MET A 1 8.01 -3.53 -1.98
N VAL A 2 9.21 -3.06 -2.33
CA VAL A 2 10.13 -2.39 -1.39
C VAL A 2 10.18 -0.89 -1.68
N ALA A 3 10.01 -0.05 -0.65
CA ALA A 3 10.22 1.39 -0.71
C ALA A 3 10.49 1.98 0.67
N ASN A 4 11.37 2.99 0.76
CA ASN A 4 11.70 3.68 2.02
C ASN A 4 11.96 2.72 3.19
N GLU A 5 12.82 1.72 2.96
CA GLU A 5 13.22 0.68 3.93
C GLU A 5 12.07 -0.18 4.47
N LYS A 6 10.94 -0.20 3.75
CA LYS A 6 9.75 -0.97 4.09
C LYS A 6 9.40 -1.94 2.97
N LEU A 7 8.97 -3.12 3.36
CA LEU A 7 8.45 -4.14 2.47
C LEU A 7 6.92 -4.19 2.62
N TYR A 8 6.22 -3.87 1.55
CA TYR A 8 4.76 -3.81 1.49
C TYR A 8 4.20 -5.08 0.85
N PHE A 9 3.24 -5.68 1.53
CA PHE A 9 2.42 -6.78 1.05
C PHE A 9 0.97 -6.32 0.93
N PHE A 10 0.36 -6.63 -0.20
CA PHE A 10 -1.05 -6.36 -0.49
C PHE A 10 -1.71 -7.70 -0.77
N CYS A 11 -2.63 -8.09 0.10
CA CYS A 11 -3.45 -9.26 -0.08
C CYS A 11 -4.58 -8.94 -1.05
N LYS A 12 -5.09 -9.99 -1.72
CA LYS A 12 -6.14 -9.88 -2.74
C LYS A 12 -7.45 -9.31 -2.19
N ASP A 13 -7.67 -9.43 -0.88
CA ASP A 13 -8.86 -8.97 -0.13
C ASP A 13 -8.72 -7.54 0.42
N GLY A 14 -7.62 -6.84 0.11
CA GLY A 14 -7.38 -5.47 0.58
C GLY A 14 -6.63 -5.36 1.91
N ASN A 15 -6.37 -6.48 2.61
CA ASN A 15 -5.49 -6.46 3.77
C ASN A 15 -4.06 -6.14 3.34
N THR A 16 -3.38 -5.29 4.09
CA THR A 16 -2.00 -4.86 3.81
C THR A 16 -1.13 -5.02 5.03
N LEU A 17 0.07 -5.55 4.82
CA LEU A 17 1.07 -5.75 5.83
C LEU A 17 2.36 -5.03 5.41
N VAL A 18 2.95 -4.29 6.34
CA VAL A 18 4.21 -3.59 6.12
C VAL A 18 5.24 -4.15 7.07
N LEU A 19 6.35 -4.65 6.53
CA LEU A 19 7.50 -5.14 7.28
C LEU A 19 8.69 -4.19 7.14
N LYS A 20 9.68 -4.31 8.05
CA LYS A 20 11.02 -3.77 7.80
C LYS A 20 11.66 -4.47 6.60
N ALA A 21 12.37 -3.71 5.76
CA ALA A 21 13.14 -4.26 4.64
C ALA A 21 14.59 -4.58 5.04
N ASP A 22 14.79 -5.18 6.21
CA ASP A 22 16.10 -5.57 6.77
C ASP A 22 16.30 -7.10 6.81
N GLY A 23 15.41 -7.86 6.18
CA GLY A 23 15.41 -9.32 6.19
C GLY A 23 14.76 -9.94 7.43
N SER A 24 14.36 -9.13 8.42
CA SER A 24 13.55 -9.60 9.54
C SER A 24 12.07 -9.74 9.17
N GLN A 25 11.31 -10.48 9.98
CA GLN A 25 9.84 -10.55 9.88
C GLN A 25 9.14 -9.51 10.77
N THR A 26 9.80 -8.39 11.04
CA THR A 26 9.26 -7.35 11.94
C THR A 26 8.13 -6.58 11.25
N VAL A 27 6.90 -6.74 11.74
CA VAL A 27 5.74 -5.95 11.32
C VAL A 27 5.87 -4.52 11.85
N VAL A 28 5.69 -3.53 10.98
CA VAL A 28 5.71 -2.10 11.33
C VAL A 28 4.37 -1.41 11.12
N ALA A 29 3.49 -1.99 10.29
CA ALA A 29 2.11 -1.54 10.16
C ALA A 29 1.22 -2.63 9.56
N GLU A 30 -0.04 -2.60 9.95
CA GLU A 30 -1.14 -3.33 9.32
C GLU A 30 -2.21 -2.33 8.92
N ASN A 31 -2.71 -2.41 7.69
CA ASN A 31 -3.79 -1.54 7.23
C ASN A 31 -4.79 -2.37 6.42
N ASN A 32 -6.05 -1.94 6.41
CA ASN A 32 -7.05 -2.47 5.50
C ASN A 32 -7.39 -1.41 4.46
N LEU A 33 -7.15 -1.71 3.18
CA LEU A 33 -7.70 -0.94 2.08
C LEU A 33 -9.07 -1.54 1.77
N THR A 34 -10.12 -0.87 2.21
CA THR A 34 -11.49 -1.29 1.89
C THR A 34 -11.69 -1.20 0.37
N VAL A 35 -11.80 -2.36 -0.28
CA VAL A 35 -12.04 -2.48 -1.71
C VAL A 35 -13.23 -3.39 -1.96
N GLU A 36 -14.02 -3.07 -2.97
CA GLU A 36 -15.02 -4.01 -3.47
C GLU A 36 -14.34 -5.04 -4.38
N GLY A 37 -14.21 -6.27 -3.90
CA GLY A 37 -13.68 -7.39 -4.67
C GLY A 37 -12.17 -7.57 -4.55
N THR A 38 -11.49 -7.84 -5.67
CA THR A 38 -10.08 -8.27 -5.70
C THR A 38 -9.13 -7.16 -6.15
N LEU A 39 -7.99 -7.04 -5.46
CA LEU A 39 -6.83 -6.31 -5.96
C LEU A 39 -6.03 -7.15 -6.96
N TYR A 40 -5.84 -6.62 -8.17
CA TYR A 40 -5.12 -7.30 -9.26
C TYR A 40 -3.66 -6.87 -9.39
N GLY A 41 -3.32 -5.70 -8.87
CA GLY A 41 -1.96 -5.18 -8.95
C GLY A 41 -1.80 -3.91 -8.14
N VAL A 42 -0.56 -3.67 -7.72
CA VAL A 42 -0.16 -2.47 -6.98
C VAL A 42 1.18 -2.00 -7.52
N ALA A 43 1.34 -0.69 -7.70
CA ALA A 43 2.58 -0.07 -8.15
C ALA A 43 2.91 1.17 -7.31
N LEU A 44 4.19 1.54 -7.29
CA LEU A 44 4.65 2.85 -6.82
C LEU A 44 4.84 3.76 -8.02
N VAL A 45 4.18 4.91 -7.99
CA VAL A 45 4.28 5.94 -9.04
C VAL A 45 4.29 7.30 -8.34
N ASP A 46 5.29 8.13 -8.61
CA ASP A 46 5.39 9.51 -8.10
C ASP A 46 5.09 9.66 -6.59
N HIS A 47 5.77 8.86 -5.77
CA HIS A 47 5.58 8.81 -4.30
C HIS A 47 4.18 8.42 -3.82
N CYS A 48 3.33 7.94 -4.73
CA CYS A 48 2.00 7.41 -4.45
C CYS A 48 1.99 5.89 -4.63
N ILE A 49 1.01 5.25 -4.00
CA ILE A 49 0.69 3.85 -4.24
C ILE A 49 -0.56 3.83 -5.12
N VAL A 50 -0.46 3.21 -6.30
CA VAL A 50 -1.61 3.00 -7.19
C VAL A 50 -2.02 1.54 -7.10
N ALA A 51 -3.25 1.29 -6.67
CA ALA A 51 -3.85 -0.05 -6.60
C ALA A 51 -4.90 -0.20 -7.70
N ARG A 52 -4.87 -1.34 -8.40
CA ARG A 52 -5.86 -1.70 -9.43
C ARG A 52 -6.85 -2.71 -8.88
N SER A 53 -8.13 -2.36 -8.94
CA SER A 53 -9.23 -3.30 -8.76
C SER A 53 -9.76 -3.78 -10.13
N GLY A 54 -10.83 -4.56 -10.12
CA GLY A 54 -11.51 -4.98 -11.35
C GLY A 54 -12.28 -3.85 -12.04
N ARG A 55 -12.50 -2.73 -11.34
CA ARG A 55 -13.39 -1.64 -11.79
C ARG A 55 -12.69 -0.29 -11.90
N GLU A 56 -11.65 -0.06 -11.11
CA GLU A 56 -11.03 1.26 -10.97
C GLU A 56 -9.55 1.21 -10.60
N LEU A 57 -8.92 2.38 -10.65
CA LEU A 57 -7.59 2.64 -10.10
C LEU A 57 -7.73 3.54 -8.87
N ILE A 58 -7.16 3.11 -7.76
CA ILE A 58 -7.19 3.83 -6.48
C ILE A 58 -5.79 4.41 -6.25
N CYS A 59 -5.71 5.73 -6.10
CA CYS A 59 -4.46 6.42 -5.75
C CYS A 59 -4.43 6.69 -4.25
N ILE A 60 -3.42 6.15 -3.56
CA ILE A 60 -3.15 6.39 -2.15
C ILE A 60 -1.93 7.30 -2.08
N HIS A 61 -2.14 8.51 -1.60
CA HIS A 61 -1.09 9.49 -1.39
C HIS A 61 -1.12 10.00 0.06
N GLN A 62 0.00 10.52 0.54
CA GLN A 62 0.00 11.19 1.85
C GLN A 62 -0.89 12.43 1.78
N LYS A 63 -1.77 12.57 2.78
CA LYS A 63 -2.55 13.79 2.96
C LYS A 63 -1.60 14.91 3.38
N THR A 64 -1.38 15.89 2.51
CA THR A 64 -0.59 17.08 2.83
C THR A 64 -1.34 17.86 3.90
N LYS A 65 -0.74 18.03 5.09
CA LYS A 65 -1.22 19.05 6.02
C LYS A 65 -0.84 20.40 5.42
N HIS A 66 -1.83 21.20 5.01
CA HIS A 66 -1.59 22.63 4.84
C HIS A 66 -1.15 23.18 6.20
N LYS A 67 0.09 23.67 6.28
CA LYS A 67 0.49 24.53 7.39
C LYS A 67 -0.31 25.83 7.23
N ASN A 68 -1.20 26.10 8.19
CA ASN A 68 -1.76 27.44 8.38
C ASN A 68 -0.65 28.43 8.74
#